data_AF-A0A7S2AMG6-F1
#
_entry.id   AF-A0A7S2AMG6-F1
#
_cell.length_a   1.000
_cell.length_b   1.000
_cell.length_c   1.000
_cell.angle_alpha   90.00
_cell.angle_beta   90.00
_cell.angle_gamma   90.00
#
_symmetry.space_group_name_H-M   'P 1'
#
loop_
_entity.id
_entity.type
_entity.pdbx_description
1 polymer ?
#
loop_
_entity_poly.entity_id
_entity_poly.type
_entity_poly.pdbx_seq_one_letter_code
_entity_poly.pdbx_strand_id
1 'polypeptide(L)'
;VGRGNDMGTSIGVDEAEDKIFGMTLMNDWSARDVQKYEYVPLGPFGAKNWATTISPWIVTLDALAPFRTNAPVQDLAPVLPYLTEKDRHTFDIDLKVAIEPASGEGASVVCRSNYKHLYWTAKQMLAHHTVTGCNMRPGDLFASGTISGSDASSFGSMLELSWQGTRPLDLGNGVTRTFVQDGDNVVMTGCAQGDGFRVGFGTCEGHVMPAASGR
;
A
#
# COMPACT_ATOMS: atom_id res chain seq x y z
N VAL A 1 -10.05 9.48 -4.84
CA VAL A 1 -10.21 10.91 -5.21
C VAL A 1 -11.64 11.34 -4.93
N GLY A 2 -11.84 12.47 -4.26
CA GLY A 2 -13.16 13.06 -3.98
C GLY A 2 -13.59 14.04 -5.05
N ARG A 3 -12.74 15.02 -5.36
CA ARG A 3 -12.97 16.00 -6.43
C ARG A 3 -11.87 15.89 -7.48
N GLY A 4 -12.27 15.81 -8.75
CA GLY A 4 -11.37 15.74 -9.89
C GLY A 4 -10.80 17.08 -10.36
N ASN A 5 -10.21 17.03 -11.55
CA ASN A 5 -9.72 18.16 -12.36
C ASN A 5 -10.14 17.95 -13.83
N ASP A 6 -10.20 19.04 -14.59
CA ASP A 6 -10.53 18.97 -16.02
C ASP A 6 -9.32 18.46 -16.82
N MET A 7 -9.59 17.79 -17.94
CA MET A 7 -8.53 17.33 -18.86
C MET A 7 -7.67 18.52 -19.32
N GLY A 8 -6.36 18.36 -19.26
CA GLY A 8 -5.39 19.42 -19.59
C GLY A 8 -5.07 20.38 -18.42
N THR A 9 -5.71 20.23 -17.26
CA THR A 9 -5.42 21.04 -16.06
C THR A 9 -4.70 20.19 -15.01
N SER A 10 -3.71 20.75 -14.33
CA SER A 10 -3.00 20.06 -13.25
C SER A 10 -3.56 20.44 -11.87
N ILE A 11 -3.33 19.59 -10.88
CA ILE A 11 -3.62 19.88 -9.46
C ILE A 11 -2.30 20.30 -8.80
N GLY A 12 -2.27 21.50 -8.21
CA GLY A 12 -1.10 21.97 -7.45
C GLY A 12 -0.87 21.13 -6.20
N VAL A 13 0.39 20.94 -5.80
CA VAL A 13 0.74 20.08 -4.64
C VAL A 13 0.11 20.54 -3.32
N ASP A 14 0.00 21.85 -3.10
CA ASP A 14 -0.67 22.40 -1.91
C ASP A 14 -2.20 22.27 -1.97
N GLU A 15 -2.80 22.09 -3.14
CA GLU A 15 -4.25 21.91 -3.35
C GLU A 15 -4.65 20.42 -3.41
N ALA A 16 -3.67 19.52 -3.52
CA ALA A 16 -3.90 18.11 -3.79
C ALA A 16 -4.67 17.42 -2.67
N GLU A 17 -4.47 17.83 -1.42
CA GLU A 17 -5.15 17.22 -0.28
C GLU A 17 -6.68 17.41 -0.32
N ASP A 18 -7.15 18.60 -0.72
CA ASP A 18 -8.57 18.91 -0.86
C ASP A 18 -9.28 18.04 -1.92
N LYS A 19 -8.50 17.38 -2.78
CA LYS A 19 -8.99 16.47 -3.82
C LYS A 19 -9.06 15.02 -3.34
N ILE A 20 -8.47 14.70 -2.19
CA ILE A 20 -8.40 13.35 -1.64
C ILE A 20 -9.53 13.18 -0.61
N PHE A 21 -10.48 12.30 -0.92
CA PHE A 21 -11.60 12.02 -0.02
C PHE A 21 -11.19 11.24 1.23
N GLY A 22 -10.37 10.22 1.06
CA GLY A 22 -10.00 9.30 2.13
C GLY A 22 -9.08 8.19 1.65
N MET A 23 -8.82 7.26 2.55
CA MET A 23 -7.86 6.16 2.39
C MET A 23 -8.53 4.82 2.69
N THR A 24 -8.00 3.76 2.06
CA THR A 24 -8.37 2.37 2.30
C THR A 24 -7.09 1.52 2.30
N LEU A 25 -7.09 0.38 2.98
CA LEU A 25 -6.04 -0.62 2.82
C LEU A 25 -6.14 -1.24 1.42
N MET A 26 -5.01 -1.62 0.85
CA MET A 26 -4.95 -2.28 -0.45
C MET A 26 -3.90 -3.40 -0.45
N ASN A 27 -4.30 -4.58 -0.91
CA ASN A 27 -3.39 -5.66 -1.26
C ASN A 27 -3.29 -5.77 -2.79
N ASP A 28 -2.17 -5.34 -3.34
CA ASP A 28 -1.81 -5.45 -4.75
C ASP A 28 -1.12 -6.81 -5.01
N TRP A 29 -1.95 -7.83 -5.20
CA TRP A 29 -1.50 -9.21 -5.36
C TRP A 29 -0.61 -9.37 -6.59
N SER A 30 0.45 -10.19 -6.46
CA SER A 30 1.54 -10.18 -7.43
C SER A 30 2.11 -11.57 -7.72
N ALA A 31 2.06 -11.99 -8.98
CA ALA A 31 2.78 -13.18 -9.48
C ALA A 31 4.19 -12.79 -9.94
N ARG A 32 5.20 -12.95 -9.07
CA ARG A 32 6.54 -12.34 -9.26
C ARG A 32 7.36 -12.96 -10.39
N ASP A 33 7.15 -14.24 -10.64
CA ASP A 33 7.72 -14.98 -11.76
C ASP A 33 7.18 -14.47 -13.11
N VAL A 34 5.85 -14.35 -13.25
CA VAL A 34 5.19 -13.75 -14.41
C VAL A 34 5.65 -12.30 -14.59
N GLN A 35 5.70 -11.52 -13.50
CA GLN A 35 6.12 -10.12 -13.54
C GLN A 35 7.54 -9.98 -14.08
N LYS A 36 8.48 -10.83 -13.63
CA LYS A 36 9.88 -10.80 -14.06
C LYS A 36 10.02 -11.04 -15.56
N TYR A 37 9.17 -11.88 -16.14
CA TYR A 37 9.17 -12.17 -17.57
C TYR A 37 8.57 -11.03 -18.41
N GLU A 38 7.44 -10.45 -17.97
CA GLU A 38 6.66 -9.53 -18.82
C GLU A 38 7.05 -8.04 -18.69
N TYR A 39 7.63 -7.61 -17.56
CA TYR A 39 7.67 -6.17 -17.25
C TYR A 39 8.59 -5.33 -18.14
N VAL A 40 9.49 -5.96 -18.90
CA VAL A 40 10.37 -5.25 -19.81
C VAL A 40 9.76 -5.26 -21.21
N PRO A 41 9.54 -4.10 -21.86
CA PRO A 41 9.83 -2.73 -21.42
C PRO A 41 8.62 -1.95 -20.86
N LEU A 42 7.43 -2.55 -20.84
CA LEU A 42 6.16 -1.82 -20.69
C LEU A 42 5.61 -1.75 -19.25
N GLY A 43 6.29 -2.39 -18.30
CA GLY A 43 5.88 -2.47 -16.90
C GLY A 43 4.97 -3.67 -16.60
N PRO A 44 4.59 -3.84 -15.31
CA PRO A 44 3.77 -4.97 -14.87
C PRO A 44 2.37 -4.98 -15.50
N PHE A 45 1.85 -6.16 -15.84
CA PHE A 45 0.54 -6.33 -16.46
C PHE A 45 -0.19 -7.56 -15.92
N GLY A 46 -0.03 -8.73 -16.56
CA GLY A 46 -0.70 -9.98 -16.20
C GLY A 46 -0.38 -10.44 -14.78
N ALA A 47 0.80 -10.10 -14.28
CA ALA A 47 1.23 -10.40 -12.93
C ALA A 47 0.47 -9.64 -11.83
N LYS A 48 -0.28 -8.58 -12.19
CA LYS A 48 -0.95 -7.66 -11.26
C LYS A 48 -2.45 -7.56 -11.49
N ASN A 49 -2.91 -7.72 -12.74
CA ASN A 49 -4.31 -7.52 -13.10
C ASN A 49 -5.25 -8.68 -12.73
N TRP A 50 -4.73 -9.74 -12.09
CA TRP A 50 -5.53 -10.91 -11.68
C TRP A 50 -6.30 -10.69 -10.37
N ALA A 51 -5.77 -9.88 -9.45
CA ALA A 51 -6.47 -9.50 -8.23
C ALA A 51 -5.87 -8.23 -7.59
N THR A 52 -6.75 -7.36 -7.10
CA THR A 52 -6.41 -6.30 -6.16
C THR A 52 -7.54 -6.22 -5.14
N THR A 53 -7.21 -6.34 -3.86
CA THR A 53 -8.20 -6.25 -2.77
C THR A 53 -8.07 -4.90 -2.09
N ILE A 54 -9.19 -4.31 -1.70
CA ILE A 54 -9.22 -3.13 -0.82
C ILE A 54 -10.10 -3.39 0.39
N SER A 55 -9.82 -2.73 1.52
CA SER A 55 -10.75 -2.76 2.66
C SER A 55 -12.06 -2.03 2.31
N PRO A 56 -13.21 -2.44 2.87
CA PRO A 56 -14.51 -1.89 2.49
C PRO A 56 -14.77 -0.48 3.04
N TRP A 57 -14.06 -0.07 4.09
CA TRP A 57 -14.24 1.22 4.74
C TRP A 57 -13.24 2.25 4.23
N ILE A 58 -13.74 3.30 3.59
CA ILE A 58 -12.92 4.45 3.23
C ILE A 58 -12.88 5.39 4.44
N VAL A 59 -11.71 5.49 5.07
CA VAL A 59 -11.47 6.42 6.19
C VAL A 59 -11.19 7.80 5.62
N THR A 60 -12.04 8.77 5.91
CA THR A 60 -11.91 10.15 5.43
C THR A 60 -10.64 10.82 5.94
N LEU A 61 -10.05 11.74 5.18
CA LEU A 61 -8.90 12.52 5.66
C LEU A 61 -9.21 13.34 6.91
N ASP A 62 -10.44 13.80 7.09
CA ASP A 62 -10.86 14.51 8.32
C ASP A 62 -10.70 13.65 9.58
N ALA A 63 -11.08 12.38 9.50
CA ALA A 63 -10.88 11.41 10.59
C ALA A 63 -9.40 11.11 10.85
N LEU A 64 -8.54 11.29 9.84
CA LEU A 64 -7.09 11.10 9.95
C LEU A 64 -6.33 12.37 10.36
N ALA A 65 -6.97 13.54 10.32
CA ALA A 65 -6.34 14.82 10.63
C ALA A 65 -5.62 14.86 11.99
N PRO A 66 -6.14 14.25 13.09
CA PRO A 66 -5.42 14.21 14.37
C PRO A 66 -4.11 13.41 14.34
N PHE A 67 -3.90 12.58 13.32
CA PHE A 67 -2.75 11.68 13.19
C PHE A 67 -1.75 12.19 12.15
N ARG A 68 -1.84 13.46 11.74
CA ARG A 68 -0.81 14.10 10.92
C ARG A 68 0.53 14.06 11.64
N THR A 69 1.57 13.75 10.90
CA THR A 69 2.96 13.73 11.38
C THR A 69 3.90 14.21 10.28
N ASN A 70 5.15 14.50 10.64
CA ASN A 70 6.14 14.95 9.66
C ASN A 70 6.43 13.83 8.65
N ALA A 71 6.37 14.14 7.36
CA ALA A 71 6.79 13.20 6.32
C ALA A 71 8.32 13.06 6.30
N PRO A 72 8.88 11.91 5.87
CA PRO A 72 10.32 11.67 5.84
C PRO A 72 11.09 12.71 5.02
N VAL A 73 12.22 13.21 5.50
CA VAL A 73 13.02 14.22 4.77
C VAL A 73 13.38 13.74 3.37
N GLN A 74 13.29 14.62 2.37
CA GLN A 74 13.70 14.34 1.00
C GLN A 74 15.11 14.90 0.76
N ASP A 75 16.12 14.03 0.69
CA ASP A 75 17.55 14.39 0.63
C ASP A 75 18.32 13.77 -0.55
N LEU A 76 17.70 12.86 -1.32
CA LEU A 76 18.38 12.12 -2.39
C LEU A 76 18.65 12.97 -3.66
N ALA A 77 17.79 13.94 -3.95
CA ALA A 77 17.91 14.85 -5.10
C ALA A 77 17.05 16.09 -4.88
N PRO A 78 17.35 17.24 -5.53
CA PRO A 78 16.49 18.41 -5.49
C PRO A 78 15.06 18.08 -5.96
N VAL A 79 14.09 18.29 -5.07
CA VAL A 79 12.68 18.18 -5.41
C VAL A 79 12.31 19.36 -6.31
N LEU A 80 11.71 19.09 -7.47
CA LEU A 80 11.31 20.14 -8.40
C LEU A 80 10.20 21.02 -7.78
N PRO A 81 10.14 22.33 -8.10
CA PRO A 81 9.24 23.26 -7.43
C PRO A 81 7.76 22.86 -7.40
N TYR A 82 7.26 22.18 -8.43
CA TYR A 82 5.84 21.75 -8.49
C TYR A 82 5.49 20.62 -7.51
N LEU A 83 6.49 19.96 -6.91
CA LEU A 83 6.33 18.94 -5.87
C LEU A 83 6.76 19.43 -4.48
N THR A 84 7.21 20.67 -4.36
CA THR A 84 7.62 21.25 -3.07
C THR A 84 6.40 21.71 -2.29
N GLU A 85 6.09 20.99 -1.21
CA GLU A 85 4.98 21.29 -0.30
C GLU A 85 5.36 22.41 0.68
N LYS A 86 4.46 23.38 0.91
CA LYS A 86 4.67 24.41 1.95
C LYS A 86 4.58 23.83 3.36
N ASP A 87 3.59 22.95 3.55
CA ASP A 87 3.39 22.20 4.79
C ASP A 87 3.48 20.71 4.47
N ARG A 88 4.65 20.13 4.74
CA ARG A 88 4.97 18.76 4.35
C ARG A 88 4.72 17.78 5.50
N HIS A 89 3.63 17.05 5.40
CA HIS A 89 3.19 16.09 6.40
C HIS A 89 2.70 14.79 5.74
N THR A 90 2.54 13.77 6.57
CA THR A 90 1.92 12.48 6.26
C THR A 90 1.04 12.06 7.44
N PHE A 91 0.58 10.81 7.48
CA PHE A 91 -0.25 10.27 8.56
C PHE A 91 0.48 9.15 9.31
N ASP A 92 0.37 9.14 10.64
CA ASP A 92 0.82 8.05 11.51
C ASP A 92 -0.27 6.97 11.54
N ILE A 93 -0.09 5.93 10.73
CA ILE A 93 -1.04 4.83 10.57
C ILE A 93 -0.26 3.54 10.70
N ASP A 94 -0.48 2.82 11.80
CA ASP A 94 0.10 1.51 12.01
C ASP A 94 -0.52 0.51 11.05
N LEU A 95 0.32 -0.28 10.39
CA LEU A 95 -0.06 -1.27 9.40
C LEU A 95 0.45 -2.64 9.83
N LYS A 96 -0.38 -3.66 9.65
CA LYS A 96 -0.06 -5.03 10.03
C LYS A 96 -0.57 -6.01 8.98
N VAL A 97 0.28 -6.98 8.62
CA VAL A 97 -0.09 -8.11 7.76
C VAL A 97 0.08 -9.41 8.54
N ALA A 98 -0.94 -10.27 8.47
CA ALA A 98 -0.88 -11.62 8.99
C ALA A 98 -1.16 -12.64 7.87
N ILE A 99 -0.56 -13.82 8.00
CA ILE A 99 -0.82 -14.97 7.14
C ILE A 99 -1.32 -16.10 8.03
N GLU A 100 -2.48 -16.64 7.69
CA GLU A 100 -3.02 -17.86 8.28
C GLU A 100 -2.85 -19.01 7.29
N PRO A 101 -1.99 -20.00 7.61
CA PRO A 101 -1.80 -21.16 6.77
C PRO A 101 -3.05 -22.02 6.63
N ALA A 102 -3.21 -22.67 5.47
CA ALA A 102 -4.27 -23.65 5.23
C ALA A 102 -4.30 -24.82 6.25
N SER A 103 -3.19 -25.09 6.94
CA SER A 103 -3.10 -26.14 7.97
C SER A 103 -3.92 -25.82 9.24
N GLY A 104 -4.39 -24.59 9.41
CA GLY A 104 -5.22 -24.20 10.56
C GLY A 104 -4.45 -23.91 11.85
N GLU A 105 -3.14 -23.68 11.75
CA GLU A 105 -2.26 -23.41 12.90
C GLU A 105 -2.37 -21.99 13.49
N GLY A 106 -3.29 -21.18 12.94
CA GLY A 106 -3.57 -19.80 13.35
C GLY A 106 -2.82 -18.77 12.52
N ALA A 107 -3.23 -17.51 12.65
CA ALA A 107 -2.65 -16.38 11.91
C ALA A 107 -1.34 -15.89 12.54
N SER A 108 -0.28 -15.79 11.72
CA SER A 108 1.03 -15.28 12.12
C SER A 108 1.32 -13.92 11.52
N VAL A 109 1.78 -12.99 12.35
CA VAL A 109 2.07 -11.62 11.95
C VAL A 109 3.42 -11.58 11.25
N VAL A 110 3.40 -11.30 9.95
CA VAL A 110 4.61 -11.32 9.11
C VAL A 110 5.17 -9.93 8.83
N CYS A 111 4.35 -8.89 9.00
CA CYS A 111 4.76 -7.51 8.78
C CYS A 111 4.11 -6.57 9.80
N ARG A 112 4.90 -5.67 10.38
CA ARG A 112 4.45 -4.49 11.12
C ARG A 112 5.17 -3.27 10.56
N SER A 113 4.43 -2.40 9.90
CA SER A 113 4.98 -1.21 9.25
C SER A 113 4.11 0.00 9.57
N ASN A 114 4.40 1.14 8.95
CA ASN A 114 3.63 2.35 9.15
C ASN A 114 3.60 3.21 7.87
N TYR A 115 2.45 3.80 7.57
CA TYR A 115 2.27 4.67 6.40
C TYR A 115 3.23 5.87 6.39
N LYS A 116 3.65 6.35 7.57
CA LYS A 116 4.55 7.50 7.72
C LYS A 116 5.94 7.30 7.12
N HIS A 117 6.30 6.06 6.72
CA HIS A 117 7.57 5.77 6.08
C HIS A 117 7.61 6.13 4.58
N LEU A 118 6.46 6.43 3.96
CA LEU A 118 6.43 6.79 2.55
C LEU A 118 7.21 8.09 2.27
N TYR A 119 8.18 7.99 1.36
CA TYR A 119 9.04 9.11 0.96
C TYR A 119 8.28 10.18 0.16
N TRP A 120 7.33 9.77 -0.67
CA TRP A 120 6.45 10.66 -1.43
C TRP A 120 5.08 10.72 -0.76
N THR A 121 4.57 11.92 -0.51
CA THR A 121 3.26 12.11 0.11
C THR A 121 2.14 11.85 -0.90
N ALA A 122 0.91 11.58 -0.43
CA ALA A 122 -0.25 11.45 -1.31
C ALA A 122 -0.51 12.74 -2.12
N LYS A 123 -0.16 13.91 -1.57
CA LYS A 123 -0.24 15.20 -2.25
C LYS A 123 0.72 15.25 -3.44
N GLN A 124 1.98 14.86 -3.23
CA GLN A 124 2.98 14.77 -4.29
C GLN A 124 2.59 13.75 -5.37
N MET A 125 2.07 12.57 -4.98
CA MET A 125 1.60 11.57 -5.93
C MET A 125 0.51 12.12 -6.86
N LEU A 126 -0.51 12.79 -6.29
CA LEU A 126 -1.62 13.34 -7.07
C LEU A 126 -1.19 14.53 -7.95
N ALA A 127 -0.35 15.42 -7.42
CA ALA A 127 0.22 16.52 -8.18
C ALA A 127 1.04 16.01 -9.36
N HIS A 128 1.87 14.98 -9.13
CA HIS A 128 2.66 14.34 -10.19
C HIS A 128 1.76 13.66 -11.24
N HIS A 129 0.73 12.93 -10.82
CA HIS A 129 -0.20 12.26 -11.73
C HIS A 129 -0.84 13.25 -12.72
N THR A 130 -1.19 14.44 -12.24
CA THR A 130 -1.92 15.44 -13.03
C THR A 130 -1.05 16.47 -13.72
N VAL A 131 0.27 16.46 -13.52
CA VAL A 131 1.18 17.52 -14.02
C VAL A 131 1.15 17.68 -15.55
N THR A 132 0.86 16.60 -16.28
CA THR A 132 0.74 16.59 -17.75
C THR A 132 -0.69 16.83 -18.25
N GLY A 133 -1.63 17.11 -17.35
CA GLY A 133 -3.04 17.35 -17.67
C GLY A 133 -3.93 16.10 -17.60
N CYS A 134 -3.46 14.99 -17.04
CA CYS A 134 -4.33 13.82 -16.78
C CYS A 134 -5.50 14.22 -15.88
N ASN A 135 -6.73 13.87 -16.28
CA ASN A 135 -7.92 14.17 -15.49
C ASN A 135 -8.18 13.08 -14.45
N MET A 136 -8.26 13.49 -13.19
CA MET A 136 -8.75 12.67 -12.09
C MET A 136 -10.25 12.84 -11.98
N ARG A 137 -10.95 11.79 -11.55
CA ARG A 137 -12.40 11.76 -11.36
C ARG A 137 -12.76 11.30 -9.95
N PRO A 138 -13.92 11.71 -9.42
CA PRO A 138 -14.46 11.14 -8.19
C PRO A 138 -14.51 9.61 -8.27
N GLY A 139 -13.99 8.94 -7.25
CA GLY A 139 -13.88 7.48 -7.21
C GLY A 139 -12.57 6.89 -7.75
N ASP A 140 -11.72 7.67 -8.43
CA ASP A 140 -10.41 7.17 -8.84
C ASP A 140 -9.57 6.79 -7.61
N LEU A 141 -8.88 5.66 -7.71
CA LEU A 141 -7.99 5.13 -6.68
C LEU A 141 -6.54 5.21 -7.18
N PHE A 142 -5.66 5.77 -6.36
CA PHE A 142 -4.21 5.69 -6.54
C PHE A 142 -3.59 5.11 -5.28
N ALA A 143 -2.65 4.19 -5.46
CA ALA A 143 -2.03 3.44 -4.37
C ALA A 143 -0.64 3.99 -4.04
N SER A 144 -0.19 3.76 -2.81
CA SER A 144 1.13 4.21 -2.31
C SER A 144 2.32 3.46 -2.93
N GLY A 145 2.06 2.30 -3.54
CA GLY A 145 3.07 1.26 -3.70
C GLY A 145 3.27 0.45 -2.40
N THR A 146 4.13 -0.55 -2.45
CA THR A 146 4.47 -1.38 -1.28
C THR A 146 5.08 -0.52 -0.17
N ILE A 147 4.52 -0.61 1.04
CA ILE A 147 5.00 0.15 2.20
C ILE A 147 6.00 -0.70 2.98
N SER A 148 7.28 -0.32 2.92
CA SER A 148 8.36 -0.95 3.65
C SER A 148 9.07 0.07 4.55
N GLY A 149 9.28 -0.27 5.82
CA GLY A 149 10.15 0.48 6.71
C GLY A 149 11.60 0.03 6.61
N SER A 150 12.48 0.59 7.44
CA SER A 150 13.90 0.24 7.47
C SER A 150 14.21 -1.07 8.18
N ASP A 151 13.32 -1.52 9.06
CA ASP A 151 13.47 -2.78 9.79
C ASP A 151 12.96 -3.97 8.96
N ALA A 152 13.63 -5.11 9.01
CA ALA A 152 13.24 -6.28 8.21
C ALA A 152 11.83 -6.79 8.53
N SER A 153 11.35 -6.64 9.77
CA SER A 153 9.97 -7.00 10.15
C SER A 153 8.90 -6.03 9.63
N SER A 154 9.33 -4.92 9.00
CA SER A 154 8.48 -3.88 8.43
C SER A 154 8.44 -3.87 6.90
N PHE A 155 9.04 -4.87 6.25
CA PHE A 155 8.99 -5.01 4.80
C PHE A 155 7.59 -5.42 4.32
N GLY A 156 7.08 -4.73 3.30
CA GLY A 156 5.69 -4.81 2.87
C GLY A 156 5.37 -5.94 1.89
N SER A 157 6.34 -6.80 1.57
CA SER A 157 6.09 -7.95 0.68
C SER A 157 6.87 -9.20 1.09
N MET A 158 6.32 -10.36 0.76
CA MET A 158 7.01 -11.63 0.97
C MET A 158 8.30 -11.74 0.13
N LEU A 159 8.40 -11.02 -0.98
CA LEU A 159 9.62 -10.94 -1.78
C LEU A 159 10.78 -10.34 -0.96
N GLU A 160 10.51 -9.27 -0.21
CA GLU A 160 11.48 -8.61 0.65
C GLU A 160 11.71 -9.40 1.94
N LEU A 161 10.63 -9.79 2.63
CA LEU A 161 10.68 -10.53 3.89
C LEU A 161 11.44 -11.85 3.76
N SER A 162 11.23 -12.58 2.65
CA SER A 162 11.91 -13.84 2.40
C SER A 162 13.25 -13.70 1.66
N TRP A 163 13.65 -12.46 1.35
CA TRP A 163 14.84 -12.16 0.57
C TRP A 163 14.91 -12.98 -0.72
N GLN A 164 13.91 -12.79 -1.59
CA GLN A 164 13.73 -13.54 -2.84
C GLN A 164 13.67 -15.07 -2.63
N GLY A 165 13.04 -15.49 -1.54
CA GLY A 165 12.89 -16.90 -1.17
C GLY A 165 14.14 -17.58 -0.61
N THR A 166 15.23 -16.85 -0.38
CA THR A 166 16.47 -17.40 0.22
C THR A 166 16.40 -17.49 1.75
N ARG A 167 15.42 -16.84 2.37
CA ARG A 167 15.21 -16.81 3.82
C ARG A 167 13.76 -17.13 4.14
N PRO A 168 13.40 -18.39 4.44
CA PRO A 168 12.03 -18.72 4.82
C PRO A 168 11.60 -17.96 6.09
N LEU A 169 10.37 -17.42 6.09
CA LEU A 169 9.74 -16.86 7.28
C LEU A 169 9.15 -18.00 8.11
N ASP A 170 9.36 -17.94 9.42
CA ASP A 170 8.67 -18.79 10.38
C ASP A 170 7.26 -18.26 10.65
N LEU A 171 6.25 -19.09 10.42
CA LEU A 171 4.85 -18.81 10.75
C LEU A 171 4.41 -19.52 12.04
N GLY A 172 5.35 -20.10 12.80
CA GLY A 172 5.07 -20.87 14.00
C GLY A 172 4.77 -22.34 13.71
N ASN A 173 4.83 -23.17 14.76
CA ASN A 173 4.45 -24.60 14.73
C ASN A 173 5.15 -25.45 13.64
N GLY A 174 6.32 -25.00 13.16
CA GLY A 174 7.11 -25.68 12.13
C GLY A 174 6.70 -25.33 10.69
N VAL A 175 5.70 -24.46 10.52
CA VAL A 175 5.28 -23.96 9.21
C VAL A 175 6.13 -22.76 8.80
N THR A 176 6.61 -22.78 7.57
CA THR A 176 7.38 -21.67 6.99
C THR A 176 6.82 -21.23 5.64
N ARG A 177 7.16 -20.01 5.22
CA ARG A 177 6.84 -19.49 3.88
C ARG A 177 7.98 -18.69 3.26
N THR A 178 8.11 -18.81 1.95
CA THR A 178 8.89 -17.87 1.12
C THR A 178 7.95 -16.99 0.30
N PHE A 179 6.92 -17.59 -0.28
CA PHE A 179 5.77 -16.93 -0.92
C PHE A 179 4.48 -17.56 -0.39
N VAL A 180 3.34 -16.93 -0.68
CA VAL A 180 2.01 -17.48 -0.36
C VAL A 180 1.79 -18.83 -1.05
N GLN A 181 1.05 -19.71 -0.39
CA GLN A 181 0.64 -21.02 -0.89
C GLN A 181 -0.88 -21.10 -1.04
N ASP A 182 -1.34 -22.07 -1.83
CA ASP A 182 -2.77 -22.38 -1.94
C ASP A 182 -3.39 -22.62 -0.55
N GLY A 183 -4.53 -21.98 -0.32
CA GLY A 183 -5.28 -22.01 0.93
C GLY A 183 -4.78 -21.03 2.00
N ASP A 184 -3.66 -20.34 1.81
CA ASP A 184 -3.24 -19.28 2.73
C ASP A 184 -4.26 -18.14 2.72
N ASN A 185 -4.61 -17.63 3.90
CA ASN A 185 -5.37 -16.41 4.07
C ASN A 185 -4.44 -15.25 4.44
N VAL A 186 -4.48 -14.16 3.68
CA VAL A 186 -3.69 -12.95 3.96
C VAL A 186 -4.61 -11.85 4.47
N VAL A 187 -4.35 -11.38 5.68
CA VAL A 187 -5.17 -10.37 6.36
C VAL A 187 -4.32 -9.14 6.63
N MET A 188 -4.70 -8.02 6.00
CA MET A 188 -4.15 -6.69 6.29
C MET A 188 -5.08 -5.92 7.22
N THR A 189 -4.49 -5.26 8.21
CA THR A 189 -5.19 -4.35 9.12
C THR A 189 -4.39 -3.07 9.28
N GLY A 190 -5.08 -1.97 9.57
CA GLY A 190 -4.45 -0.70 9.87
C GLY A 190 -5.26 0.13 10.85
N CYS A 191 -4.56 0.91 11.66
CA CYS A 191 -5.19 1.85 12.58
C CYS A 191 -4.28 3.03 12.90
N ALA A 192 -4.89 4.20 13.05
CA ALA A 192 -4.25 5.35 13.66
C ALA A 192 -4.62 5.39 15.15
N GLN A 193 -3.62 5.45 16.03
CA GLN A 193 -3.79 5.31 17.48
C GLN A 193 -3.84 6.68 18.16
N GLY A 194 -4.95 6.96 18.86
CA GLY A 194 -5.13 8.15 19.69
C GLY A 194 -5.06 7.82 21.18
N ASP A 195 -5.25 8.84 22.03
CA ASP A 195 -5.33 8.64 23.47
C ASP A 195 -6.70 8.05 23.85
N GLY A 196 -6.73 6.75 24.18
CA GLY A 196 -7.96 6.03 24.55
C GLY A 196 -8.90 5.68 23.38
N PHE A 197 -8.54 5.97 22.13
CA PHE A 197 -9.34 5.60 20.94
C PHE A 197 -8.45 5.23 19.74
N ARG A 198 -9.07 4.65 18.70
CA ARG A 198 -8.39 4.35 17.42
C ARG A 198 -9.29 4.65 16.24
N VAL A 199 -8.70 5.08 15.12
CA VAL A 199 -9.37 5.15 13.81
C VAL A 199 -8.88 3.97 12.99
N GLY A 200 -9.71 2.93 12.87
CA GLY A 200 -9.38 1.67 12.21
C GLY A 200 -9.93 1.60 10.79
N PHE A 201 -9.25 0.83 9.94
CA PHE A 201 -9.60 0.63 8.53
C PHE A 201 -10.41 -0.66 8.27
N GLY A 202 -10.74 -1.42 9.33
CA GLY A 202 -11.25 -2.78 9.18
C GLY A 202 -10.18 -3.73 8.66
N THR A 203 -10.58 -4.70 7.83
CA THR A 203 -9.70 -5.72 7.24
C THR A 203 -9.69 -5.59 5.71
N CYS A 204 -8.53 -5.85 5.12
CA CYS A 204 -8.36 -6.14 3.70
C CYS A 204 -7.82 -7.57 3.61
N GLU A 205 -8.67 -8.50 3.19
CA GLU A 205 -8.48 -9.94 3.37
C GLU A 205 -8.69 -10.70 2.07
N GLY A 206 -7.93 -11.77 1.86
CA GLY A 206 -8.14 -12.67 0.73
C GLY A 206 -7.50 -14.04 0.93
N HIS A 207 -8.25 -15.07 0.55
CA HIS A 207 -7.81 -16.45 0.50
C HIS A 207 -7.23 -16.78 -0.87
N VAL A 208 -6.04 -17.36 -0.88
CA VAL A 208 -5.39 -17.81 -2.12
C VAL A 208 -6.03 -19.13 -2.53
N MET A 209 -6.71 -19.14 -3.67
CA MET A 209 -7.29 -20.36 -4.23
C MET A 209 -6.28 -21.04 -5.17
N PRO A 210 -6.31 -22.38 -5.27
CA PRO A 210 -5.53 -23.09 -6.28
C PRO A 210 -5.78 -22.51 -7.68
N ALA A 211 -4.71 -22.42 -8.45
CA ALA A 211 -4.83 -22.07 -9.86
C ALA A 211 -5.78 -23.07 -10.56
N ALA A 212 -6.59 -22.58 -11.49
CA ALA A 212 -7.41 -23.46 -12.30
C ALA A 212 -6.51 -24.46 -13.04
N SER A 213 -6.71 -25.74 -12.81
CA SER A 213 -5.94 -26.80 -13.48
C SER A 213 -6.19 -26.74 -14.99
N GLY A 214 -5.21 -26.26 -15.76
CA GLY A 214 -5.16 -26.39 -17.21
C GLY A 214 -5.74 -25.23 -18.03
N ARG A 215 -4.86 -24.54 -18.75
CA ARG A 215 -5.02 -24.25 -20.18
C ARG A 215 -3.72 -24.60 -20.88
#